data_AF-A0A8J6HVZ1-F1
#
_entry.id   AF-A0A8J6HVZ1-F1
#
_cell.length_a   1.000
_cell.length_b   1.000
_cell.length_c   1.000
_cell.angle_alpha   90.00
_cell.angle_beta   90.00
_cell.angle_gamma   90.00
#
_symmetry.space_group_name_H-M   'P 1'
#
loop_
_entity.id
_entity.type
_entity.pdbx_description
1 polymer ?
#
loop_
_entity_poly.entity_id
_entity_poly.type
_entity_poly.pdbx_seq_one_letter_code
_entity_poly.pdbx_strand_id
1 'polypeptide(L)'
;MSRQLTDFMATLHKNGVEEKRLSKFVSHNVSDDIVTFSISFPEEGQYGLDIYTREMMSVLDSSGEKHLLTHCCKYLINSSKRN
;
A
#
# COMPACT_ATOMS: atom_id res chain seq x y z
N MET A 1 -12.89 -9.95 -19.57
CA MET A 1 -11.53 -9.41 -19.39
C MET A 1 -11.57 -8.50 -18.18
N SER A 2 -10.92 -8.85 -17.08
CA SER A 2 -10.79 -7.97 -15.91
C SER A 2 -9.91 -6.79 -16.28
N ARG A 3 -10.36 -5.57 -15.97
CA ARG A 3 -9.57 -4.35 -16.17
C ARG A 3 -8.33 -4.40 -15.27
N GLN A 4 -7.19 -3.96 -15.79
CA GLN A 4 -5.95 -3.91 -15.02
C GLN A 4 -6.09 -2.86 -13.90
N LEU A 5 -5.75 -3.25 -12.67
CA LEU A 5 -5.63 -2.30 -11.56
C LEU A 5 -4.34 -1.52 -11.77
N THR A 6 -4.43 -0.20 -11.76
CA THR A 6 -3.30 0.69 -11.99
C THR A 6 -3.19 1.62 -10.81
N ASP A 7 -1.99 1.79 -10.28
CA ASP A 7 -1.68 2.62 -9.10
C ASP A 7 -2.02 1.91 -7.77
N PHE A 8 -1.00 1.26 -7.20
CA PHE A 8 -1.06 0.67 -5.87
C PHE A 8 -0.43 1.63 -4.86
N MET A 9 -1.01 1.72 -3.67
CA MET A 9 -0.45 2.48 -2.57
C MET A 9 -0.47 1.63 -1.31
N ALA A 10 0.51 1.83 -0.45
CA ALA A 10 0.53 1.19 0.86
C ALA A 10 0.96 2.18 1.94
N THR A 11 0.29 2.10 3.09
CA THR A 11 0.60 2.91 4.28
C THR A 11 0.90 2.00 5.46
N LEU A 12 1.98 2.33 6.18
CA LEU A 12 2.41 1.60 7.36
C LEU A 12 2.14 2.43 8.61
N HIS A 13 1.53 1.79 9.59
CA HIS A 13 1.06 2.38 10.83
C HIS A 13 1.75 1.72 12.02
N LYS A 14 2.09 2.52 13.03
CA LYS A 14 2.50 2.04 14.36
C LYS A 14 2.04 3.03 15.41
N ASN A 15 1.51 2.52 16.53
CA ASN A 15 1.07 3.36 17.64
C ASN A 15 2.22 4.26 18.13
N GLY A 16 1.95 5.56 18.25
CA GLY A 16 2.92 6.55 18.71
C GLY A 16 3.95 7.00 17.65
N VAL A 17 3.85 6.52 16.40
CA VAL A 17 4.74 6.94 15.30
C VAL A 17 3.92 7.56 14.18
N GLU A 18 4.34 8.74 13.71
CA GLU A 18 3.72 9.41 12.57
C GLU A 18 3.89 8.60 11.28
N GLU A 19 2.81 8.44 10.52
CA GLU A 19 2.81 7.75 9.22
C GLU A 19 3.87 8.31 8.25
N LYS A 20 4.05 9.64 8.24
CA LYS A 20 5.06 10.30 7.39
C LYS A 20 6.49 9.83 7.66
N ARG A 21 6.80 9.42 8.90
CA ARG A 21 8.10 8.83 9.24
C ARG A 21 8.22 7.39 8.74
N LEU A 22 7.10 6.69 8.61
CA LEU A 22 7.01 5.31 8.19
C LEU A 22 6.92 5.13 6.66
N SER A 23 6.51 6.14 5.91
CA SER A 23 6.36 6.08 4.44
C SER A 23 7.63 5.63 3.70
N LYS A 24 8.81 6.04 4.18
CA LYS A 24 10.11 5.64 3.61
C LYS A 24 10.48 4.17 3.81
N PHE A 25 9.75 3.47 4.68
CA PHE A 25 9.98 2.06 5.00
C PHE A 25 9.06 1.12 4.23
N VAL A 26 8.23 1.65 3.34
CA VAL A 26 7.37 0.89 2.45
C VAL A 26 7.68 1.29 1.02
N SER A 27 7.90 0.31 0.16
CA SER A 27 7.91 0.50 -1.27
C SER A 27 7.12 -0.61 -1.93
N HIS A 28 6.70 -0.38 -3.18
CA HIS A 28 6.06 -1.41 -3.97
C HIS A 28 6.62 -1.39 -5.39
N ASN A 29 6.57 -2.54 -6.03
CA ASN A 29 6.89 -2.69 -7.44
C ASN A 29 5.83 -3.55 -8.11
N VAL A 30 5.36 -3.13 -9.28
CA VAL A 30 4.42 -3.89 -10.10
C VAL A 30 5.22 -4.49 -11.25
N SER A 31 5.20 -5.81 -11.38
CA SER A 31 5.80 -6.55 -12.50
C SER A 31 4.75 -7.49 -13.06
N ASP A 32 4.32 -7.24 -14.29
CA ASP A 32 3.24 -7.96 -14.96
C ASP A 32 1.98 -8.00 -14.08
N ASP A 33 1.56 -9.20 -13.65
CA ASP A 33 0.37 -9.43 -12.83
C ASP A 33 0.66 -9.50 -11.32
N ILE A 34 1.91 -9.26 -10.90
CA ILE A 34 2.34 -9.37 -9.51
C ILE A 34 2.71 -7.99 -8.97
N VAL A 35 2.04 -7.58 -7.89
CA VAL A 35 2.47 -6.46 -7.06
C VAL A 35 3.25 -6.97 -5.85
N THR A 36 4.48 -6.50 -5.70
CA THR A 36 5.36 -6.84 -4.57
C THR A 36 5.52 -5.63 -3.66
N PHE A 37 5.14 -5.78 -2.39
CA PHE A 37 5.38 -4.76 -1.35
C PHE A 37 6.60 -5.13 -0.52
N SER A 38 7.57 -4.23 -0.45
CA SER A 38 8.77 -4.37 0.38
C SER A 38 8.64 -3.48 1.62
N ILE A 39 8.74 -4.08 2.81
CA ILE A 39 8.61 -3.38 4.08
C ILE A 39 9.87 -3.60 4.91
N SER A 40 10.47 -2.51 5.42
CA SER A 40 11.63 -2.54 6.32
C SER A 40 11.26 -1.98 7.69
N PHE A 41 11.17 -2.82 8.72
CA PHE A 41 10.77 -2.35 10.04
C PHE A 41 11.93 -1.63 10.76
N PRO A 42 11.78 -0.36 11.15
CA PRO A 42 12.85 0.39 11.82
C PRO A 42 13.15 -0.11 13.23
N GLU A 43 12.15 -0.70 13.88
CA GLU A 43 12.22 -1.19 15.25
C GLU A 43 11.25 -2.36 15.44
N GLU A 44 11.37 -3.04 16.55
CA GLU A 44 10.43 -4.09 16.92
C GLU A 44 9.05 -3.50 17.27
N GLY A 45 8.04 -4.33 17.16
CA GLY A 45 6.69 -4.03 17.58
C GLY A 45 5.64 -4.46 16.56
N GLN A 46 4.43 -3.96 16.79
CA GLN A 46 3.27 -4.27 15.98
C GLN A 46 2.99 -3.13 15.01
N TYR A 47 2.78 -3.48 13.74
CA TYR A 47 2.52 -2.56 12.65
C TYR A 47 1.22 -2.93 11.95
N GLY A 48 0.46 -1.91 11.52
CA GLY A 48 -0.63 -2.07 10.57
C GLY A 48 -0.13 -1.74 9.16
N LEU A 49 -0.47 -2.55 8.17
CA LEU A 49 -0.23 -2.25 6.76
C LEU A 49 -1.57 -2.20 6.03
N ASP A 50 -1.88 -1.04 5.45
CA ASP A 50 -3.03 -0.86 4.58
C ASP A 50 -2.58 -0.78 3.13
N ILE A 51 -3.23 -1.55 2.25
CA ILE A 51 -2.96 -1.55 0.81
C ILE A 51 -4.21 -1.05 0.10
N TYR A 52 -3.99 -0.09 -0.79
CA TYR A 52 -5.00 0.52 -1.62
C TYR A 52 -4.66 0.36 -3.09
N THR A 53 -5.69 0.43 -3.93
CA THR A 53 -5.55 0.44 -5.39
C THR A 53 -6.54 1.43 -6.01
N ARG A 54 -6.31 1.73 -7.28
CA ARG A 54 -7.24 2.46 -8.13
C ARG A 54 -7.60 1.60 -9.34
N GLU A 55 -8.88 1.56 -9.68
CA GLU A 55 -9.31 0.98 -10.95
C GLU A 55 -8.98 1.99 -12.07
N MET A 56 -8.34 1.52 -13.16
CA MET A 56 -8.19 2.34 -14.35
C MET A 56 -9.55 2.46 -15.05
N MET A 57 -10.22 3.59 -14.91
CA MET A 57 -11.31 3.93 -15.82
C MET A 57 -10.73 4.28 -17.19
N SER A 58 -11.33 3.72 -18.24
CA SER A 58 -10.97 4.01 -19.63
C SER A 58 -10.94 5.52 -19.86
N VAL A 59 -9.96 5.99 -20.65
CA VAL A 59 -9.68 7.38 -21.05
C VAL A 59 -10.90 8.19 -21.55
N LEU A 60 -12.06 7.55 -21.73
CA LEU A 60 -13.34 8.14 -22.11
C LEU A 60 -14.07 8.84 -20.93
N ASP A 61 -13.76 8.51 -19.67
CA ASP A 61 -14.27 9.25 -18.50
C ASP A 61 -13.36 10.45 -18.20
N SER A 62 -13.45 11.45 -19.06
CA SER A 62 -12.77 12.74 -18.93
C SER A 62 -13.51 13.71 -18.00
N SER A 63 -14.21 13.22 -16.97
CA SER A 63 -14.56 14.07 -15.81
C SER A 63 -13.36 14.01 -14.86
N GLY A 64 -12.74 15.14 -14.55
CA GLY A 64 -11.53 15.21 -13.68
C GLY A 64 -11.76 14.83 -12.22
N GLU A 65 -12.63 13.87 -11.95
CA GLU A 65 -13.01 13.40 -10.63
C GLU A 65 -11.90 12.49 -10.10
N LYS A 66 -11.17 13.00 -9.09
CA LYS A 66 -10.18 12.21 -8.34
C LYS A 66 -10.91 11.08 -7.62
N HIS A 67 -11.05 9.92 -8.28
CA HIS A 67 -11.70 8.78 -7.65
C HIS A 67 -10.98 8.41 -6.33
N LEU A 68 -11.75 8.01 -5.34
CA LEU A 68 -11.20 7.57 -4.05
C LEU A 68 -10.41 6.28 -4.24
N LEU A 69 -9.33 6.12 -3.47
CA LEU A 69 -8.57 4.87 -3.44
C LEU A 69 -9.43 3.78 -2.81
N THR A 70 -9.48 2.60 -3.43
CA THR A 70 -10.16 1.43 -2.88
C THR A 70 -9.23 0.70 -1.93
N HIS A 71 -9.69 0.40 -0.72
CA HIS A 71 -8.94 -0.40 0.25
C HIS A 71 -9.03 -1.89 -0.13
N CYS A 72 -7.89 -2.55 -0.33
CA CYS A 72 -7.82 -3.91 -0.84
C CYS A 72 -7.46 -4.91 0.25
N CYS A 73 -6.44 -4.60 1.05
CA CYS A 73 -5.89 -5.52 2.03
C CYS A 73 -5.47 -4.76 3.29
N LYS A 74 -5.66 -5.40 4.44
CA LYS A 74 -5.15 -4.93 5.72
C LYS A 74 -4.38 -6.07 6.38
N TYR A 75 -3.19 -5.78 6.87
CA TYR A 75 -2.37 -6.73 7.60
C TYR A 75 -1.99 -6.17 8.97
N LEU A 76 -1.92 -7.07 9.95
CA LEU A 76 -1.31 -6.81 11.24
C LEU A 76 0.00 -7.59 11.29
N ILE A 77 1.12 -6.90 11.42
CA ILE A 77 2.46 -7.48 11.33
C ILE A 77 3.16 -7.32 12.67
N ASN A 78 3.60 -8.42 13.26
CA ASN A 78 4.46 -8.41 14.45
C ASN A 78 5.91 -8.55 13.99
N SER A 79 6.69 -7.48 14.14
CA SER A 79 8.13 -7.45 13.87
C SER A 79 8.89 -7.70 15.17
N SER A 80 9.63 -8.81 15.22
CA SER A 80 10.54 -9.17 16.30
C SER A 80 11.93 -9.42 15.73
N LYS A 81 13.00 -9.02 16.41
CA LYS A 81 14.34 -9.52 16.11
C LYS A 81 14.32 -11.01 16.37
N ARG A 82 14.39 -11.79 15.30
CA ARG A 82 14.69 -13.20 15.44
C ARG A 82 16.18 -13.28 15.74
N ASN A 83 16.51 -13.58 17.01
CA ASN A 83 17.87 -13.95 17.42
C ASN A 83 18.41 -15.08 16.56
#